data_AF-A0A531JC26-F1
#
_entry.id   AF-A0A531JC26-F1
#
_cell.length_a   1.000
_cell.length_b   1.000
_cell.length_c   1.000
_cell.angle_alpha   90.00
_cell.angle_beta   90.00
_cell.angle_gamma   90.00
#
_symmetry.space_group_name_H-M   'P 1'
#
loop_
_entity.id
_entity.type
_entity.pdbx_description
1 polymer ?
#
loop_
_entity_poly.entity_id
_entity_poly.type
_entity_poly.pdbx_seq_one_letter_code
_entity_poly.pdbx_strand_id
1 'polypeptide(L)'
;MAMTAVARETVFALRRQIAKIEGTLPERLAAPAGASPDDIADVTVVRRGLAVASHDAFLRTGVEPLDAALGGGLPKTALSEIHGTETRDAGAVAGFALSLAGLILARQPGLPVLWV
;
A
#
# COMPACT_ATOMS: atom_id res chain seq x y z
N MET A 1 8.16 -10.57 -23.84
CA MET A 1 6.82 -10.98 -23.34
C MET A 1 6.80 -12.41 -22.81
N ALA A 2 7.36 -13.41 -23.51
CA ALA A 2 7.37 -14.81 -23.02
C ALA A 2 8.17 -15.02 -21.72
N MET A 3 9.36 -14.45 -21.58
CA MET A 3 10.18 -14.60 -20.35
C MET A 3 9.52 -13.98 -19.11
N THR A 4 8.82 -12.86 -19.25
CA THR A 4 8.10 -12.20 -18.16
C THR A 4 6.90 -13.02 -17.68
N ALA A 5 6.23 -13.74 -18.60
CA ALA A 5 5.18 -14.68 -18.25
C ALA A 5 5.72 -15.89 -17.49
N VAL A 6 6.85 -16.46 -17.94
CA VAL A 6 7.54 -17.59 -17.27
C VAL A 6 8.03 -17.20 -15.87
N ALA A 7 8.59 -15.99 -15.70
CA ALA A 7 9.01 -15.50 -14.38
C ALA A 7 7.83 -15.37 -13.41
N ARG A 8 6.67 -14.89 -13.90
CA ARG A 8 5.45 -14.74 -13.10
C ARG A 8 4.86 -16.09 -12.69
N GLU A 9 4.90 -17.07 -13.58
CA GLU A 9 4.44 -18.45 -13.32
C GLU A 9 5.28 -19.12 -12.22
N THR A 10 6.61 -18.96 -12.26
CA THR A 10 7.51 -19.46 -11.22
C THR A 10 7.20 -18.86 -9.85
N VAL A 11 6.91 -17.56 -9.79
CA VAL A 11 6.54 -16.88 -8.54
C VAL A 11 5.20 -17.40 -7.99
N PHE A 12 4.21 -17.65 -8.85
CA PHE A 12 2.93 -18.23 -8.43
C PHE A 12 3.06 -19.67 -7.95
N ALA A 13 3.87 -20.48 -8.63
CA ALA A 13 4.17 -21.85 -8.22
C ALA A 13 4.85 -21.87 -6.85
N LEU A 14 5.84 -20.99 -6.63
CA LEU A 14 6.54 -20.87 -5.35
C LEU A 14 5.60 -20.46 -4.21
N ARG A 15 4.74 -19.45 -4.42
CA ARG A 15 3.75 -19.02 -3.40
C ARG A 15 2.79 -20.16 -3.01
N ARG A 16 2.38 -20.99 -3.97
CA ARG A 16 1.52 -22.15 -3.70
C ARG A 16 2.25 -23.23 -2.91
N GLN A 17 3.53 -23.41 -3.16
CA GLN A 17 4.36 -24.39 -2.47
C GLN A 17 4.64 -23.97 -1.02
N ILE A 18 4.92 -22.68 -0.79
CA ILE A 18 5.04 -22.09 0.56
C ILE A 18 3.73 -22.28 1.33
N ALA A 19 2.59 -21.90 0.74
CA ALA A 19 1.27 -22.09 1.33
C ALA A 19 0.96 -23.55 1.71
N LYS A 20 1.36 -24.52 0.86
CA LYS A 20 1.21 -25.95 1.15
C LYS A 20 2.06 -26.40 2.34
N ILE A 21 3.28 -25.85 2.48
CA ILE A 21 4.19 -26.16 3.60
C ILE A 21 3.70 -25.52 4.89
N GLU A 22 3.21 -24.29 4.82
CA GLU A 22 2.78 -23.49 5.97
C GLU A 22 1.35 -23.83 6.43
N GLY A 23 0.59 -24.61 5.65
CA GLY A 23 -0.79 -24.98 5.96
C GLY A 23 -1.79 -23.82 5.81
N THR A 24 -1.34 -22.68 5.28
CA THR A 24 -2.12 -21.45 5.07
C THR A 24 -2.33 -21.22 3.58
N LEU A 25 -3.58 -21.09 3.13
CA LEU A 25 -3.90 -20.86 1.71
C LEU A 25 -3.22 -19.58 1.19
N PRO A 26 -2.77 -19.54 -0.08
CA PRO A 26 -2.24 -18.31 -0.67
C PRO A 26 -3.38 -17.30 -0.75
N GLU A 27 -3.33 -16.31 0.12
CA GLU A 27 -4.42 -15.38 0.38
C GLU A 27 -4.78 -14.63 -0.91
N ARG A 28 -5.96 -14.93 -1.47
CA ARG A 28 -6.61 -14.04 -2.43
C ARG A 28 -7.21 -12.91 -1.62
N LEU A 29 -7.03 -11.67 -2.09
CA LEU A 29 -7.75 -10.50 -1.61
C LEU A 29 -9.25 -10.77 -1.74
N ALA A 30 -9.87 -11.24 -0.66
CA ALA A 30 -11.29 -11.45 -0.53
C ALA A 30 -11.74 -10.65 0.68
N ALA A 31 -12.79 -9.84 0.49
CA ALA A 31 -13.43 -9.15 1.60
C ALA A 31 -13.95 -10.20 2.62
N PRO A 32 -13.80 -9.96 3.93
CA PRO A 32 -14.29 -10.88 4.94
C PRO A 32 -15.81 -11.02 4.81
N ALA A 33 -16.30 -12.25 4.91
CA ALA A 33 -17.74 -12.53 4.86
C ALA A 33 -18.44 -11.82 6.03
N GLY A 34 -19.30 -10.85 5.73
CA GLY A 34 -20.10 -10.11 6.70
C GLY A 34 -19.69 -8.66 6.96
N ALA A 35 -18.63 -8.14 6.33
CA ALA A 35 -18.27 -6.72 6.45
C ALA A 35 -19.23 -5.84 5.65
N SER A 36 -19.86 -4.85 6.29
CA SER A 36 -20.60 -3.80 5.61
C SER A 36 -19.62 -2.80 4.97
N PRO A 37 -19.96 -2.12 3.85
CA PRO A 37 -19.05 -1.18 3.19
C PRO A 37 -18.54 -0.05 4.10
N ASP A 38 -19.34 0.34 5.09
CA ASP A 38 -19.02 1.41 6.04
C ASP A 38 -18.02 0.95 7.12
N ASP A 39 -17.98 -0.34 7.47
CA ASP A 39 -17.01 -0.88 8.44
C ASP A 39 -15.59 -1.01 7.87
N ILE A 40 -15.44 -0.95 6.53
CA ILE A 40 -14.15 -1.14 5.84
C ILE A 40 -13.32 0.15 5.85
N ALA A 41 -13.95 1.32 6.05
CA ALA A 41 -13.26 2.61 6.04
C ALA A 41 -12.26 2.77 7.20
N ASP A 42 -12.48 2.09 8.34
CA ASP A 42 -11.66 2.21 9.56
C ASP A 42 -10.78 0.97 9.84
N VAL A 43 -10.77 -0.01 8.94
CA VAL A 43 -10.08 -1.29 9.19
C VAL A 43 -8.97 -1.51 8.18
N THR A 44 -7.73 -1.31 8.62
CA THR A 44 -6.54 -1.66 7.84
C THR A 44 -6.19 -3.13 8.09
N VAL A 45 -6.13 -3.92 7.01
CA VAL A 45 -5.67 -5.31 7.08
C VAL A 45 -4.16 -5.31 7.28
N VAL A 46 -3.71 -5.68 8.48
CA VAL A 46 -2.29 -5.93 8.77
C VAL A 46 -2.04 -7.43 8.57
N ARG A 47 -0.80 -7.80 8.23
CA ARG A 47 -0.28 -9.15 7.92
C ARG A 47 -0.55 -10.26 8.98
N ARG A 48 -1.40 -10.00 9.98
CA ARG A 48 -1.80 -10.93 11.06
C ARG A 48 -3.22 -10.69 11.63
N GLY A 49 -4.04 -9.84 11.02
CA GLY A 49 -5.41 -9.59 11.49
C GLY A 49 -5.98 -8.23 11.07
N LEU A 50 -7.29 -8.07 11.27
CA LEU A 50 -8.01 -6.79 11.14
C LEU A 50 -7.64 -5.92 12.36
N ALA A 51 -7.01 -4.77 12.12
CA ALA A 51 -6.76 -3.78 13.15
C ALA A 51 -7.57 -2.52 12.82
N VAL A 52 -8.33 -2.03 13.78
CA VAL A 52 -8.94 -0.69 13.70
C VAL A 52 -7.79 0.31 13.59
N ALA A 53 -7.72 1.01 12.48
CA ALA A 53 -6.67 1.96 12.21
C ALA A 53 -6.89 3.20 13.07
N SER A 54 -5.91 3.55 13.91
CA SER A 54 -5.92 4.83 14.61
C SER A 54 -6.02 5.98 13.60
N HIS A 55 -6.64 7.10 13.96
CA HIS A 55 -6.72 8.28 13.09
C HIS A 55 -5.33 8.80 12.64
N ASP A 56 -4.26 8.46 13.37
CA ASP A 56 -2.88 8.78 13.02
C ASP A 56 -2.19 7.72 12.12
N ALA A 57 -2.87 6.64 11.78
CA ALA A 57 -2.35 5.58 10.91
C ALA A 57 -2.19 6.03 9.44
N PHE A 58 -2.85 7.11 9.06
CA PHE A 58 -2.86 7.64 7.70
C PHE A 58 -2.21 9.03 7.61
N LEU A 59 -1.50 9.25 6.51
CA LEU A 59 -1.03 10.55 6.07
C LEU A 59 -2.08 11.14 5.12
N ARG A 60 -2.90 12.05 5.64
CA ARG A 60 -3.80 12.86 4.81
C ARG A 60 -3.02 13.84 3.95
N THR A 61 -3.27 13.87 2.65
CA THR A 61 -2.62 14.82 1.72
C THR A 61 -3.20 16.23 1.82
N GLY A 62 -4.43 16.35 2.32
CA GLY A 62 -5.19 17.61 2.33
C GLY A 62 -5.91 17.88 1.01
N VAL A 63 -5.83 16.95 0.06
CA VAL A 63 -6.61 16.95 -1.18
C VAL A 63 -7.78 15.99 -0.98
N GLU A 64 -8.95 16.52 -0.62
CA GLU A 64 -10.14 15.75 -0.25
C GLU A 64 -10.46 14.61 -1.25
N PRO A 65 -10.47 14.84 -2.58
CA PRO A 65 -10.78 13.78 -3.53
C PRO A 65 -9.74 12.65 -3.55
N LEU A 66 -8.47 12.98 -3.33
CA LEU A 66 -7.39 12.01 -3.30
C LEU A 66 -7.41 11.21 -2.00
N ASP A 67 -7.59 11.88 -0.87
CA ASP A 67 -7.66 11.22 0.43
C ASP A 67 -8.87 10.28 0.49
N ALA A 68 -10.02 10.69 -0.05
CA ALA A 68 -11.19 9.82 -0.17
C ALA A 68 -10.93 8.59 -1.08
N ALA A 69 -10.26 8.78 -2.23
CA ALA A 69 -9.90 7.68 -3.13
C ALA A 69 -8.93 6.67 -2.49
N LEU A 70 -8.12 7.12 -1.52
CA LEU A 70 -7.18 6.28 -0.76
C LEU A 70 -7.79 5.71 0.54
N GLY A 71 -9.07 5.94 0.83
CA GLY A 71 -9.71 5.46 2.06
C GLY A 71 -9.31 6.24 3.32
N GLY A 72 -9.05 7.54 3.18
CA GLY A 72 -8.69 8.44 4.29
C GLY A 72 -7.23 8.94 4.28
N GLY A 73 -6.44 8.57 3.27
CA GLY A 73 -5.06 9.03 3.07
C GLY A 73 -4.08 7.89 2.84
N LEU A 74 -2.78 8.21 2.80
CA LEU A 74 -1.73 7.20 2.57
C LEU A 74 -1.41 6.46 3.87
N PRO A 75 -1.47 5.11 3.92
CA PRO A 75 -1.14 4.36 5.13
C PRO A 75 0.35 4.51 5.51
N LYS A 76 0.64 4.92 6.75
CA LYS A 76 2.02 5.11 7.24
C LYS A 76 2.75 3.78 7.50
N THR A 77 2.02 2.72 7.82
CA THR A 77 2.55 1.39 8.15
C THR A 77 2.33 0.41 6.98
N ALA A 78 2.64 0.83 5.77
CA ALA A 78 2.51 0.03 4.56
C ALA A 78 3.60 0.37 3.53
N LEU A 79 3.78 -0.51 2.56
CA LEU A 79 4.55 -0.21 1.36
C LEU A 79 3.60 0.43 0.33
N SER A 80 3.96 1.61 -0.18
CA SER A 80 3.21 2.29 -1.24
C SER A 80 4.09 2.41 -2.49
N GLU A 81 3.52 2.11 -3.65
CA GLU A 81 4.19 2.19 -4.95
C GLU A 81 3.56 3.30 -5.79
N ILE A 82 4.38 4.22 -6.29
CA ILE A 82 3.94 5.32 -7.16
C ILE A 82 4.49 5.06 -8.57
N HIS A 83 3.58 5.00 -9.54
CA HIS A 83 3.91 4.65 -10.92
C HIS A 83 3.70 5.86 -11.85
N GLY A 84 4.70 6.10 -12.71
CA GLY A 84 4.54 6.93 -13.90
C GLY A 84 4.14 6.07 -15.09
N THR A 85 3.45 6.63 -16.06
CA THR A 85 3.06 5.88 -17.27
C THR A 85 4.24 5.70 -18.23
N GLU A 86 5.12 6.68 -18.28
CA GLU A 86 6.28 6.70 -19.14
C GLU A 86 7.53 7.19 -18.39
N THR A 87 8.72 6.94 -18.94
CA THR A 87 9.99 7.38 -18.33
C THR A 87 10.05 8.90 -18.13
N ARG A 88 9.39 9.69 -18.99
CA ARG A 88 9.33 11.16 -18.84
C ARG A 88 8.61 11.60 -17.57
N ASP A 89 7.74 10.76 -17.02
CA ASP A 89 6.98 11.03 -15.80
C ASP A 89 7.83 10.83 -14.54
N ALA A 90 9.06 10.30 -14.66
CA ALA A 90 9.93 10.02 -13.52
C ALA A 90 10.15 11.25 -12.62
N GLY A 91 10.27 12.44 -13.21
CA GLY A 91 10.37 13.68 -12.46
C GLY A 91 9.11 14.00 -11.66
N ALA A 92 7.93 13.77 -12.22
CA ALA A 92 6.66 13.99 -11.54
C ALA A 92 6.45 12.97 -10.41
N VAL A 93 6.78 11.69 -10.64
CA VAL A 93 6.69 10.62 -9.63
C VAL A 93 7.62 10.89 -8.46
N ALA A 94 8.90 11.21 -8.74
CA ALA A 94 9.87 11.55 -7.70
C ALA A 94 9.48 12.83 -6.95
N GLY A 95 9.01 13.86 -7.67
CA GLY A 95 8.53 15.10 -7.06
C GLY A 95 7.31 14.90 -6.17
N PHE A 96 6.39 14.01 -6.55
CA PHE A 96 5.25 13.64 -5.71
C PHE A 96 5.69 12.91 -4.44
N ALA A 97 6.60 11.92 -4.55
CA ALA A 97 7.18 11.24 -3.39
C ALA A 97 7.92 12.20 -2.45
N LEU A 98 8.69 13.15 -3.01
CA LEU A 98 9.38 14.18 -2.23
C LEU A 98 8.38 15.12 -1.53
N SER A 99 7.27 15.46 -2.18
CA SER A 99 6.21 16.29 -1.60
C SER A 99 5.53 15.60 -0.43
N LEU A 100 5.33 14.27 -0.50
CA LEU A 100 4.82 13.47 0.62
C LEU A 100 5.81 13.46 1.79
N ALA A 101 7.11 13.32 1.54
CA ALA A 101 8.13 13.42 2.57
C ALA A 101 8.13 14.81 3.23
N GLY A 102 8.04 15.88 2.43
CA GLY A 102 7.91 17.26 2.92
C GLY A 102 6.65 17.45 3.78
N LEU A 103 5.52 16.87 3.39
CA LEU A 103 4.28 16.91 4.17
C LEU A 103 4.42 16.20 5.53
N ILE A 104 5.11 15.06 5.58
CA ILE A 104 5.42 14.36 6.84
C ILE A 104 6.30 15.25 7.72
N LEU A 105 7.38 15.81 7.17
CA LEU A 105 8.33 16.65 7.90
C LEU A 105 7.69 17.95 8.41
N ALA A 106 6.75 18.53 7.66
CA ALA A 106 6.00 19.71 8.09
C ALA A 106 5.11 19.42 9.31
N ARG A 107 4.57 18.21 9.43
CA ARG A 107 3.73 17.77 10.56
C ARG A 107 4.53 17.23 11.73
N GLN A 108 5.68 16.63 11.46
CA GLN A 108 6.57 16.03 12.45
C GLN A 108 8.02 16.49 12.19
N PRO A 109 8.37 17.72 12.60
CA PRO A 109 9.71 18.24 12.43
C PRO A 109 10.74 17.33 13.12
N GLY A 110 11.83 17.00 12.42
CA GLY A 110 12.91 16.17 12.94
C GLY A 110 12.76 14.66 12.72
N LEU A 111 11.71 14.20 12.02
CA LEU A 111 11.63 12.80 11.59
C LEU A 111 12.75 12.49 10.57
N PRO A 112 13.53 11.42 10.72
CA PRO A 112 14.52 11.05 9.71
C PRO A 112 13.84 10.53 8.44
N VAL A 113 14.25 11.05 7.27
CA VAL A 113 13.84 10.56 5.96
C VAL A 113 15.05 9.93 5.27
N LEU A 114 14.90 8.69 4.81
CA LEU A 114 15.87 8.01 3.98
C LEU A 114 15.45 8.14 2.52
N TRP A 115 16.33 8.68 1.67
CA TRP A 115 16.15 8.77 0.22
C TRP A 115 17.26 8.00 -0.47
N VAL A 116 16.91 7.11 -1.40
CA VAL A 116 17.82 6.20 -2.11
C VAL A 116 17.77 6.47 -3.59
#